data_AF-A0A948PSZ6-F1
#
_entry.id   AF-A0A948PSZ6-F1
#
_cell.length_a   1.000
_cell.length_b   1.000
_cell.length_c   1.000
_cell.angle_alpha   90.00
_cell.angle_beta   90.00
_cell.angle_gamma   90.00
#
_symmetry.space_group_name_H-M   'P 1'
#
loop_
_entity.id
_entity.type
_entity.pdbx_description
1 polymer ?
#
loop_
_entity_poly.entity_id
_entity_poly.type
_entity_poly.pdbx_seq_one_letter_code
_entity_poly.pdbx_strand_id
1 'polypeptide(L)'
;MIKEGMIIEGTFWKEPVEIKKVEEFAGRLHIIGATIYSNEHIDQLLSKEDVERLKTKESVLDFSTKGSQVFLAVEAIRLGFASLFDPLLAMNTSKIDPLPFQIEAVYGYILKLPRIRFLIADDPGAGKTIMAGLIIKELKLRGLINR
;
A
#
# COMPACT_ATOMS: atom_id res chain seq x y z
N MET A 1 -19.67 -19.93 -20.61
CA MET A 1 -19.20 -18.82 -21.47
C MET A 1 -18.75 -17.69 -20.57
N ILE A 2 -17.50 -17.29 -20.72
CA ILE A 2 -16.94 -16.12 -20.03
C ILE A 2 -17.45 -14.85 -20.73
N LYS A 3 -17.81 -13.83 -19.95
CA LYS A 3 -18.36 -12.57 -20.44
C LYS A 3 -17.67 -11.40 -19.74
N GLU A 4 -17.77 -10.23 -20.37
CA GLU A 4 -17.40 -8.96 -19.75
C GLU A 4 -18.18 -8.75 -18.44
N GLY A 5 -17.50 -8.19 -17.44
CA GLY A 5 -18.03 -7.99 -16.09
C GLY A 5 -17.94 -9.22 -15.17
N MET A 6 -17.48 -10.38 -15.67
CA MET A 6 -17.27 -11.55 -14.81
C MET A 6 -15.97 -11.42 -14.02
N ILE A 7 -15.98 -11.89 -12.78
CA ILE A 7 -14.77 -12.10 -11.98
C ILE A 7 -14.39 -13.57 -12.10
N ILE A 8 -13.17 -13.82 -12.55
CA ILE A 8 -12.62 -15.17 -12.73
C ILE A 8 -11.40 -15.37 -11.85
N GLU A 9 -11.24 -16.58 -11.35
CA GLU A 9 -10.03 -17.04 -10.68
C GLU A 9 -9.39 -18.18 -11.47
N GLY A 10 -8.06 -18.21 -11.47
CA GLY A 10 -7.29 -19.21 -12.19
C GLY A 10 -5.86 -19.27 -11.68
N THR A 11 -5.16 -20.37 -11.98
CA THR A 11 -3.76 -20.57 -11.58
C THR A 11 -2.78 -19.61 -12.26
N PHE A 12 -3.25 -18.83 -13.24
CA PHE A 12 -2.46 -17.88 -14.01
C PHE A 12 -2.23 -16.56 -13.25
N TRP A 13 -3.05 -16.27 -12.23
CA TRP A 13 -3.03 -15.00 -11.50
C TRP A 13 -2.93 -15.25 -10.00
N LYS A 14 -2.34 -14.29 -9.27
CA LYS A 14 -2.21 -14.35 -7.80
C LYS A 14 -3.51 -14.00 -7.09
N GLU A 15 -4.43 -13.37 -7.79
CA GLU A 15 -5.70 -12.88 -7.29
C GLU A 15 -6.76 -12.92 -8.40
N PRO A 16 -8.06 -12.86 -8.06
CA PRO A 16 -9.12 -12.89 -9.07
C PRO A 16 -9.07 -11.69 -10.01
N VAL A 17 -9.49 -11.88 -11.25
CA VAL A 17 -9.47 -10.88 -12.32
C VAL A 17 -10.90 -10.53 -12.74
N GLU A 18 -11.22 -9.25 -12.71
CA GLU A 18 -12.41 -8.71 -13.36
C GLU A 18 -12.14 -8.52 -14.85
N ILE A 19 -12.98 -9.14 -15.66
CA ILE A 19 -12.89 -9.10 -17.11
C ILE A 19 -13.53 -7.82 -17.61
N LYS A 20 -12.72 -6.94 -18.21
CA LYS A 20 -13.20 -5.71 -18.83
C LYS A 20 -13.56 -5.93 -20.30
N LYS A 21 -12.85 -6.82 -20.99
CA LYS A 21 -13.08 -7.13 -22.39
C LYS A 21 -12.69 -8.57 -22.71
N VAL A 22 -13.47 -9.22 -23.58
CA VAL A 22 -13.17 -10.55 -24.12
C VAL A 22 -13.27 -10.52 -25.62
N GLU A 23 -12.21 -10.94 -26.31
CA GLU A 23 -12.20 -11.10 -27.76
C GLU A 23 -11.81 -12.53 -28.13
N GLU A 24 -12.38 -13.06 -29.21
CA GLU A 24 -11.94 -14.34 -29.76
C GLU A 24 -10.98 -14.07 -30.93
N PHE A 25 -9.76 -14.59 -30.83
CA PHE A 25 -8.73 -14.43 -31.85
C PHE A 25 -8.16 -15.80 -32.23
N ALA A 26 -8.36 -16.20 -33.49
CA ALA A 26 -7.85 -17.45 -34.05
C ALA A 26 -8.17 -18.71 -33.21
N GLY A 27 -9.38 -18.79 -32.62
CA GLY A 27 -9.81 -19.90 -31.79
C GLY A 27 -9.28 -19.91 -30.35
N ARG A 28 -8.64 -18.81 -29.93
CA ARG A 28 -8.19 -18.52 -28.55
C ARG A 28 -8.97 -17.35 -27.98
N LEU A 29 -9.08 -17.29 -26.65
CA LEU A 29 -9.78 -16.23 -25.94
C LEU A 29 -8.78 -15.20 -25.42
N HIS A 30 -8.86 -13.98 -25.90
CA HIS A 30 -8.11 -12.84 -25.42
C HIS A 30 -8.90 -12.17 -24.29
N ILE A 31 -8.34 -12.19 -23.09
CA ILE A 31 -8.93 -11.60 -21.89
C ILE A 31 -8.14 -10.34 -21.52
N ILE A 32 -8.86 -9.22 -21.45
CA ILE A 32 -8.35 -7.96 -20.94
C ILE A 32 -9.13 -7.60 -19.69
N GLY A 33 -8.42 -7.27 -18.61
CA GLY A 33 -9.04 -7.05 -17.32
C GLY A 33 -8.13 -6.33 -16.34
N ALA A 34 -8.59 -6.32 -15.09
CA ALA A 34 -7.76 -5.93 -13.97
C ALA A 34 -8.01 -6.87 -12.80
N THR A 35 -6.97 -7.13 -12.02
CA THR A 35 -7.11 -7.86 -10.76
C THR A 35 -7.95 -7.08 -9.75
N ILE A 36 -8.76 -7.76 -8.93
CA ILE A 36 -9.76 -7.08 -8.09
C ILE A 36 -9.19 -6.36 -6.86
N TYR A 37 -8.02 -6.72 -6.33
CA TYR A 37 -7.46 -6.08 -5.13
C TYR A 37 -6.31 -5.13 -5.46
N SER A 38 -5.35 -5.53 -6.29
CA SER A 38 -4.23 -4.65 -6.66
C SER A 38 -4.53 -3.71 -7.83
N ASN A 39 -5.62 -3.94 -8.56
CA ASN A 39 -5.96 -3.23 -9.81
C ASN A 39 -4.84 -3.28 -10.87
N GLU A 40 -4.01 -4.33 -10.86
CA GLU A 40 -3.03 -4.62 -11.89
C GLU A 40 -3.72 -5.00 -13.21
N HIS A 41 -3.20 -4.45 -14.31
CA HIS A 41 -3.71 -4.73 -15.65
C HIS A 41 -3.35 -6.14 -16.11
N ILE A 42 -4.35 -6.85 -16.63
CA ILE A 42 -4.18 -8.16 -17.25
C ILE A 42 -4.55 -8.06 -18.72
N ASP A 43 -3.66 -8.57 -19.56
CA ASP A 43 -3.83 -8.73 -20.99
C ASP A 43 -3.21 -10.09 -21.37
N GLN A 44 -4.05 -11.10 -21.60
CA GLN A 44 -3.59 -12.47 -21.84
C GLN A 44 -4.45 -13.21 -22.85
N LEU A 45 -3.79 -14.04 -23.65
CA LEU A 45 -4.43 -14.90 -24.64
C LEU A 45 -4.44 -16.35 -24.12
N LEU A 46 -5.64 -16.91 -23.91
CA LEU A 46 -5.85 -18.22 -23.31
C LEU A 46 -6.36 -19.24 -24.33
N SER A 47 -5.88 -20.48 -24.20
CA SER A 47 -6.39 -21.59 -24.98
C SER A 47 -7.75 -22.08 -24.44
N LYS A 48 -8.47 -22.89 -25.22
CA LYS A 48 -9.73 -23.49 -24.75
C LYS A 48 -9.54 -24.36 -23.51
N GLU A 49 -8.42 -25.08 -23.43
CA GLU A 49 -8.05 -25.91 -22.27
C GLU A 49 -7.80 -25.07 -21.02
N ASP A 50 -7.17 -23.90 -21.18
CA ASP A 50 -6.92 -22.97 -20.06
C ASP A 50 -8.22 -22.34 -19.56
N VAL A 51 -9.15 -22.06 -20.46
CA VAL A 51 -10.47 -21.50 -20.14
C VAL A 51 -11.32 -22.47 -19.34
N GLU A 52 -11.22 -23.78 -19.61
CA GLU A 52 -11.89 -24.81 -18.81
C GLU A 52 -11.35 -24.91 -17.36
N ARG A 53 -10.12 -24.45 -17.13
CA ARG A 53 -9.51 -24.40 -15.78
C ARG A 53 -9.93 -23.17 -14.98
N LEU A 54 -10.54 -22.17 -15.62
CA LEU A 54 -11.00 -20.96 -14.95
C LEU A 54 -12.27 -21.25 -14.16
N LYS A 55 -12.32 -20.71 -12.94
CA LYS A 55 -13.53 -20.72 -12.11
C LYS A 55 -14.13 -19.32 -12.09
N THR A 56 -15.45 -19.24 -12.22
CA THR A 56 -16.17 -18.00 -11.98
C THR A 56 -16.27 -17.79 -10.48
N LYS A 57 -15.82 -16.63 -10.01
CA LYS A 57 -16.05 -16.20 -8.63
C LYS A 57 -17.28 -15.29 -8.64
N GLU A 58 -18.39 -15.78 -8.11
CA GLU A 58 -19.53 -14.90 -7.86
C GLU A 58 -19.15 -13.92 -6.75
N SER A 59 -19.22 -12.62 -7.05
CA SER A 59 -19.09 -11.57 -6.04
C SER A 59 -20.37 -11.52 -5.21
N VAL A 60 -20.49 -12.45 -4.26
CA VAL A 60 -21.52 -12.36 -3.24
C VAL A 60 -21.05 -11.34 -2.21
N LEU A 61 -21.85 -10.29 -1.99
CA LEU A 61 -21.67 -9.40 -0.85
C LEU A 61 -21.95 -10.18 0.43
N ASP A 62 -20.89 -10.72 1.00
CA ASP A 62 -20.94 -11.50 2.23
C ASP A 62 -20.78 -10.59 3.45
N PHE A 63 -21.88 -10.40 4.19
CA PHE A 63 -21.93 -9.65 5.45
C PHE A 63 -21.86 -10.56 6.68
N SER A 64 -21.46 -11.83 6.53
CA SER A 64 -21.37 -12.79 7.63
C SER A 64 -20.17 -12.56 8.56
N THR A 65 -19.22 -11.70 8.15
CA THR A 65 -18.04 -11.36 8.93
C THR A 65 -18.42 -10.64 10.23
N LYS A 66 -17.72 -10.97 11.33
CA LYS A 66 -17.94 -10.29 12.62
C LYS A 66 -17.63 -8.81 12.51
N GLY A 67 -18.52 -7.94 13.00
CA GLY A 67 -18.32 -6.48 12.97
C GLY A 67 -17.01 -6.01 13.62
N SER A 68 -16.49 -6.74 14.62
CA SER A 68 -15.19 -6.45 15.23
C SER A 68 -14.01 -6.63 14.27
N GLN A 69 -14.07 -7.61 13.35
CA GLN A 69 -13.03 -7.82 12.34
C GLN A 69 -13.06 -6.70 11.28
N VAL A 70 -14.26 -6.28 10.88
CA VAL A 70 -14.43 -5.12 9.98
C VAL A 70 -13.89 -3.86 10.62
N PHE A 71 -14.25 -3.59 11.88
CA PHE A 71 -13.73 -2.46 12.65
C PHE A 71 -12.20 -2.49 12.74
N LEU A 72 -11.60 -3.63 13.07
CA LEU A 72 -10.15 -3.79 13.11
C LEU A 72 -9.48 -3.54 11.74
N ALA A 73 -10.09 -4.00 10.65
CA ALA A 73 -9.58 -3.76 9.31
C ALA A 73 -9.61 -2.26 8.96
N VAL A 74 -10.71 -1.57 9.26
CA VAL A 74 -10.84 -0.12 9.06
C VAL A 74 -9.82 0.65 9.91
N GLU A 75 -9.65 0.28 11.17
CA GLU A 75 -8.66 0.91 12.05
C GLU A 75 -7.22 0.64 11.59
N ALA A 76 -6.92 -0.58 11.12
CA ALA A 76 -5.62 -0.90 10.56
C ALA A 76 -5.31 -0.05 9.32
N ILE A 77 -6.30 0.14 8.44
CA ILE A 77 -6.19 1.04 7.27
C ILE A 77 -5.95 2.48 7.75
N ARG A 78 -6.75 2.97 8.71
CA ARG A 78 -6.63 4.32 9.27
C ARG A 78 -5.23 4.58 9.84
N LEU A 79 -4.68 3.62 10.58
CA LEU A 79 -3.33 3.70 11.14
C LEU A 79 -2.25 3.60 10.06
N GLY A 80 -2.45 2.78 9.03
CA GLY A 80 -1.55 2.70 7.87
C GLY A 80 -1.42 4.03 7.12
N PHE A 81 -2.47 4.86 7.14
CA PHE A 81 -2.48 6.20 6.55
C PHE A 81 -2.18 7.33 7.54
N ALA A 82 -1.80 7.04 8.79
CA ALA A 82 -1.59 8.06 9.81
C ALA A 82 -0.57 9.14 9.40
N SER A 83 0.45 8.77 8.61
CA SER A 83 1.49 9.70 8.14
C SER A 83 1.00 10.79 7.20
N LEU A 84 -0.19 10.62 6.60
CA LEU A 84 -0.82 11.63 5.76
C LEU A 84 -1.41 12.79 6.57
N PHE A 85 -1.74 12.54 7.85
CA PHE A 85 -2.49 13.48 8.68
C PHE A 85 -1.71 13.94 9.91
N ASP A 86 -0.72 13.17 10.37
CA ASP A 86 0.15 13.55 11.47
C ASP A 86 1.48 14.12 10.95
N PRO A 87 1.71 15.45 11.06
CA PRO A 87 2.97 16.05 10.64
C PRO A 87 4.16 15.64 11.52
N LEU A 88 3.91 15.15 12.74
CA LEU A 88 4.92 14.78 13.74
C LEU A 88 4.81 13.29 14.12
N LEU A 89 4.47 12.42 13.16
CA LEU A 89 4.13 11.03 13.43
C LEU A 89 5.24 10.25 14.16
N ALA A 90 6.49 10.38 13.74
CA ALA A 90 7.59 9.69 14.40
C ALA A 90 7.80 10.18 15.82
N MET A 91 7.57 11.47 16.09
CA MET A 91 7.62 12.04 17.42
C MET A 91 6.52 11.46 18.31
N ASN A 92 5.26 11.58 17.89
CA ASN A 92 4.09 11.14 18.65
C ASN A 92 4.09 9.64 18.96
N THR A 93 4.75 8.83 18.11
CA THR A 93 4.85 7.37 18.28
C THR A 93 6.16 6.92 18.93
N SER A 94 7.00 7.84 19.40
CA SER A 94 8.27 7.54 20.06
C SER A 94 8.21 7.84 21.57
N LYS A 95 8.89 7.02 22.37
CA LYS A 95 9.03 7.24 23.81
C LYS A 95 10.19 8.20 24.09
N ILE A 96 10.02 9.47 23.71
CA ILE A 96 11.00 10.53 23.91
C ILE A 96 10.29 11.82 24.31
N ASP A 97 11.01 12.72 24.98
CA ASP A 97 10.57 14.09 25.28
C ASP A 97 11.46 15.07 24.50
N PRO A 98 11.16 15.34 23.21
CA PRO A 98 12.01 16.17 22.38
C PRO A 98 11.92 17.64 22.80
N LEU A 99 13.06 18.31 22.77
CA LEU A 99 13.15 19.74 23.03
C LEU A 99 12.68 20.56 21.82
N PRO A 100 12.17 21.79 22.01
CA PRO A 100 11.65 22.61 20.92
C PRO A 100 12.62 22.79 19.75
N PHE A 101 13.92 22.99 20.02
CA PHE A 101 14.93 23.13 18.96
C PHE A 101 15.13 21.84 18.15
N GLN A 102 14.95 20.67 18.77
CA GLN A 102 15.05 19.38 18.09
C GLN A 102 13.87 19.19 17.13
N ILE A 103 12.67 19.58 17.56
CA ILE A 103 11.47 19.53 16.71
C ILE A 103 11.65 20.47 15.52
N GLU A 104 12.10 21.70 15.75
CA GLU A 104 12.33 22.68 14.67
C GLU A 104 13.43 22.20 13.70
N ALA A 105 14.54 21.67 14.21
CA ALA A 105 15.59 21.12 13.36
C ALA A 105 15.07 19.99 12.46
N VAL A 106 14.35 19.02 13.03
CA VAL A 106 13.86 17.83 12.30
C VAL A 106 12.72 18.19 11.34
N TYR A 107 11.63 18.78 11.86
CA TYR A 107 10.37 18.98 11.14
C TYR A 107 10.28 20.36 10.47
N GLY A 108 10.88 21.37 11.07
CA GLY A 108 10.93 22.73 10.55
C GLY A 108 11.89 22.88 9.37
N TYR A 109 13.02 22.15 9.40
CA TYR A 109 14.11 22.28 8.43
C TYR A 109 14.44 20.98 7.68
N ILE A 110 14.95 19.94 8.35
CA ILE A 110 15.59 18.79 7.68
C ILE A 110 14.63 18.04 6.77
N LEU A 111 13.43 17.71 7.27
CA LEU A 111 12.44 16.93 6.51
C LEU A 111 11.79 17.71 5.36
N LYS A 112 11.98 19.04 5.31
CA LYS A 112 11.51 19.88 4.19
C LYS A 112 12.54 19.97 3.06
N LEU A 113 13.75 19.45 3.25
CA LEU A 113 14.76 19.46 2.19
C LEU A 113 14.33 18.53 1.04
N PRO A 114 14.39 18.97 -0.23
CA PRO A 114 14.03 18.12 -1.37
C PRO A 114 14.96 16.92 -1.52
N ARG A 115 16.20 17.03 -1.03
CA ARG A 115 17.14 15.94 -0.85
C ARG A 115 17.74 16.05 0.54
N ILE A 116 17.52 15.04 1.38
CA ILE A 116 17.97 15.05 2.76
C ILE A 116 19.46 14.72 2.81
N ARG A 117 20.28 15.77 2.83
CA ARG A 117 21.73 15.73 3.06
C ARG A 117 22.13 16.92 3.92
N PHE A 118 22.50 16.66 5.17
CA PHE A 118 22.74 17.68 6.19
C PHE A 118 23.72 17.14 7.24
N LEU A 119 24.28 18.03 8.04
CA LEU A 119 25.18 17.72 9.15
C LEU A 119 24.51 18.15 10.46
N ILE A 120 24.37 17.24 11.42
CA ILE A 120 23.97 17.57 12.79
C ILE A 120 25.25 17.81 13.61
N ALA A 121 25.53 19.06 13.96
CA ALA A 121 26.76 19.47 14.61
C ALA A 121 26.53 20.23 15.93
N ASP A 122 25.42 19.98 16.63
CA ASP A 122 25.16 20.55 17.96
C ASP A 122 26.18 20.09 19.00
N ASP A 123 26.13 20.63 20.21
CA ASP A 123 27.02 20.23 21.31
C ASP A 123 26.78 18.77 21.75
N PRO A 124 27.75 18.13 22.42
CA PRO A 124 27.53 16.87 23.12
C PRO A 124 26.35 16.99 24.11
N GLY A 125 25.46 16.00 24.12
CA GLY A 125 24.26 16.01 24.98
C GLY A 125 23.03 16.71 24.39
N ALA A 126 23.14 17.45 23.28
CA ALA A 126 22.01 18.12 22.62
C ALA A 126 21.00 17.16 21.94
N GLY A 127 21.21 15.85 22.04
CA GLY A 127 20.29 14.83 21.50
C GLY A 127 20.36 14.62 19.99
N LYS A 128 21.56 14.76 19.38
CA LYS A 128 21.80 14.46 17.96
C LYS A 128 21.31 13.07 17.53
N THR A 129 21.47 12.06 18.40
CA THR A 129 20.98 10.70 18.15
C THR A 129 19.44 10.61 18.13
N ILE A 130 18.76 11.39 18.99
CA ILE A 130 17.30 11.46 19.00
C ILE A 130 16.82 12.08 17.70
N MET A 131 17.41 13.20 17.27
CA MET A 131 17.10 13.85 16.00
C MET A 131 17.32 12.92 14.81
N ALA A 132 18.47 12.24 14.74
CA ALA A 132 18.75 11.26 13.69
C ALA A 132 17.71 10.12 13.67
N GLY A 133 17.35 9.59 14.85
CA GLY A 133 16.32 8.57 15.00
C GLY A 133 14.94 9.03 14.52
N LEU A 134 14.54 10.25 14.89
CA LEU A 134 13.29 10.85 14.42
C LEU A 134 13.25 11.00 12.91
N ILE A 135 14.33 11.50 12.30
CA ILE A 135 14.43 11.67 10.84
C ILE A 135 14.28 10.32 10.14
N ILE A 136 15.04 9.31 10.56
CA ILE A 136 14.97 7.97 9.96
C ILE A 136 13.58 7.35 10.14
N LYS A 137 13.02 7.44 11.35
CA LYS A 137 11.70 6.87 11.66
C LYS A 137 10.59 7.56 10.85
N GLU A 138 10.63 8.88 10.73
CA GLU A 138 9.66 9.65 9.96
C GLU A 138 9.70 9.27 8.47
N LEU A 139 10.91 9.18 7.90
CA LEU A 139 11.08 8.78 6.50
C LEU A 139 10.58 7.36 6.23
N LYS A 140 10.79 6.42 7.17
CA LYS A 140 10.25 5.06 7.06
C LYS A 140 8.73 5.04 7.15
N LEU A 141 8.15 5.75 8.12
CA LEU A 141 6.70 5.80 8.31
C LEU A 141 5.97 6.46 7.14
N ARG A 142 6.66 7.36 6.40
CA ARG A 142 6.15 7.97 5.15
C ARG A 142 6.43 7.15 3.90
N GLY A 143 7.10 5.99 4.00
CA GLY A 143 7.45 5.15 2.86
C GLY A 143 8.52 5.75 1.92
N LEU A 144 9.31 6.72 2.39
CA LEU A 144 10.33 7.40 1.58
C LEU A 144 11.68 6.68 1.56
N ILE A 145 11.93 5.83 2.56
CA ILE A 145 13.13 4.98 2.62
C ILE A 145 12.74 3.57 3.05
N ASN A 146 13.45 2.59 2.50
CA ASN A 146 13.35 1.17 2.86
C ASN A 146 14.61 0.73 3.63
N ARG A 147 14.53 -0.44 4.29
CA ARG A 147 15.68 -1.04 4.98
C ARG A 147 16.69 -1.62 3.99
#